data_AF-A0AAU3AZ96-F1
#
_entry.id   AF-A0AAU3AZ96-F1
#
_cell.length_a   1.000
_cell.length_b   1.000
_cell.length_c   1.000
_cell.angle_alpha   90.00
_cell.angle_beta   90.00
_cell.angle_gamma   90.00
#
_symmetry.space_group_name_H-M   'P 1'
#
loop_
_entity.id
_entity.type
_entity.pdbx_description
1 polymer ?
#
loop_
_entity_poly.entity_id
_entity_poly.type
_entity_poly.pdbx_seq_one_letter_code
_entity_poly.pdbx_strand_id
1 'polypeptide(L)'
;MQSRRDQVQAHMFVMGRVAAGMYRDDPDAPEPPHRRTSRGMGVGLAIGVLVALAVTVYGFVVPGGSDGWKKEGTLVLDKQSGARYLSLDGRLHPVLNQSSARLLAGDRLSVKSLSSASIAAAPRGPALGIVGAPDALPAASRLSRDAWSACATRAEPGGDGALLTLGVGLSAGGRPVTAGRAVLVRGGTRHDTYLLWHGTRSRVDPANGAPAALGYGDTPAFPVPEGFLNALPPGPDLATPEVAGRGAQGPSLAGRPSRVGQLFGDGAGHHLLLRSDGLAPLTPLQYALLKGDPRTQRTAYAGAAVTEAPVGPDDLARHRAPGTAASSPGPGLPDDVPRVMEVEAGEAVCAVTATGAGGPSVSVVLPQASAVAGTPPAAGPGLVADARTADRVALRAGSGALVRAVSSSGTGRALYLVTESGAKYPVADADSLQQLGYPAASAVALPAALLSMLPTGPALDVGALRSRGLVVAAAENGGK
;
A
#
# COMPACT_ATOMS: atom_id res chain seq x y z
N MET A 1 89.45 25.83 -43.40
CA MET A 1 89.30 26.55 -42.12
C MET A 1 88.52 25.64 -41.18
N GLN A 2 89.15 25.10 -40.13
CA GLN A 2 88.41 24.36 -39.12
C GLN A 2 87.43 25.31 -38.44
N SER A 3 86.16 24.92 -38.37
CA SER A 3 85.14 25.78 -37.79
C SER A 3 85.34 25.86 -36.27
N ARG A 4 84.91 26.95 -35.62
CA ARG A 4 84.94 27.03 -34.14
C ARG A 4 84.17 25.87 -33.48
N ARG A 5 83.21 25.28 -34.20
CA ARG A 5 82.50 24.06 -33.79
C ARG A 5 83.43 22.86 -33.69
N ASP A 6 84.33 22.68 -34.64
CA ASP A 6 85.28 21.56 -34.65
C ASP A 6 86.30 21.68 -33.51
N GLN A 7 86.74 22.92 -33.20
CA GLN A 7 87.61 23.17 -32.05
C GLN A 7 86.94 22.85 -30.72
N VAL A 8 85.66 23.21 -30.56
CA VAL A 8 84.89 22.88 -29.36
C VAL A 8 84.64 21.37 -29.26
N GLN A 9 84.34 20.70 -30.38
CA GLN A 9 84.16 19.24 -30.40
C GLN A 9 85.46 18.51 -30.04
N ALA A 10 86.60 18.94 -30.60
CA ALA A 10 87.92 18.37 -30.28
C ALA A 10 88.30 18.59 -28.81
N HIS A 11 88.07 19.79 -28.28
CA HIS A 11 88.30 20.09 -26.86
C HIS A 11 87.42 19.24 -25.93
N MET A 12 86.13 19.10 -26.24
CA MET A 12 85.19 18.29 -25.47
C MET A 12 85.55 16.79 -25.53
N PHE A 13 86.08 16.32 -26.66
CA PHE A 13 86.58 14.96 -26.81
C PHE A 13 87.80 14.69 -25.92
N VAL A 14 88.79 15.60 -25.92
CA VAL A 14 89.97 15.49 -25.05
C VAL A 14 89.58 15.53 -23.57
N MET A 15 88.70 16.45 -23.18
CA MET A 15 88.19 16.52 -21.79
C MET A 15 87.40 15.28 -21.40
N GLY A 16 86.65 14.69 -22.33
CA GLY A 16 85.94 13.43 -22.13
C GLY A 16 86.88 12.25 -21.83
N ARG A 17 88.02 12.16 -22.52
CA ARG A 17 89.04 11.12 -22.28
C ARG A 17 89.74 11.28 -20.93
N VAL A 18 90.09 12.52 -20.55
CA VAL A 18 90.67 12.82 -19.22
C VAL A 18 89.70 12.42 -18.11
N ALA A 19 88.42 12.77 -18.25
CA ALA A 19 87.40 12.42 -17.26
C ALA A 19 87.14 10.91 -17.19
N ALA A 20 87.18 10.20 -18.33
CA ALA A 20 87.04 8.75 -18.38
C ALA A 20 88.22 8.02 -17.70
N GLY A 21 89.46 8.48 -17.96
CA GLY A 21 90.67 7.96 -17.31
C GLY A 21 90.65 8.13 -15.79
N MET A 22 90.19 9.27 -15.27
CA MET A 22 90.10 9.48 -13.81
C MET A 22 89.03 8.61 -13.12
N TYR A 23 87.93 8.29 -13.81
CA TYR A 23 86.80 7.56 -13.20
C TYR A 23 86.81 6.05 -13.42
N ARG A 24 87.40 5.56 -14.51
CA ARG A 24 87.40 4.14 -14.89
C ARG A 24 88.78 3.55 -15.18
N ASP A 25 89.86 4.33 -15.00
CA ASP A 25 91.25 3.96 -15.30
C ASP A 25 91.47 3.51 -16.76
N ASP A 26 90.53 3.86 -17.65
CA ASP A 26 90.58 3.57 -19.09
C ASP A 26 90.18 4.83 -19.87
N PRO A 27 91.16 5.56 -20.46
CA PRO A 27 90.93 6.78 -21.22
C PRO A 27 90.36 6.54 -22.62
N ASP A 28 90.28 5.29 -23.09
CA ASP A 28 89.77 4.91 -24.42
C ASP A 28 88.42 4.18 -24.36
N ALA A 29 87.76 4.17 -23.19
CA ALA A 29 86.44 3.60 -23.02
C ALA A 29 85.45 4.15 -24.08
N PRO A 30 84.82 3.29 -24.92
CA PRO A 30 83.98 3.73 -26.06
C PRO A 30 82.75 4.53 -25.65
N GLU A 31 82.38 4.48 -24.38
CA GLU A 31 81.15 5.04 -23.87
C GLU A 31 81.41 5.88 -22.60
N PRO A 32 81.09 7.20 -22.61
CA PRO A 32 81.40 8.07 -21.50
C PRO A 32 80.77 7.57 -20.19
N PRO A 33 81.48 7.66 -19.04
CA PRO A 33 81.13 6.95 -17.81
C PRO A 33 79.73 7.29 -17.26
N HIS A 34 79.18 8.47 -17.60
CA HIS A 34 77.86 8.93 -17.20
C HIS A 34 76.82 9.00 -18.33
N ARG A 35 77.07 8.40 -19.52
CA ARG A 35 76.12 8.48 -20.65
C ARG A 35 74.75 7.93 -20.31
N ARG A 36 74.70 6.80 -19.60
CA ARG A 36 73.44 6.18 -19.13
C ARG A 36 72.73 7.04 -18.08
N THR A 37 73.47 7.59 -17.13
CA THR A 37 72.92 8.44 -16.05
C THR A 37 72.41 9.78 -16.59
N SER A 38 73.18 10.47 -17.42
CA SER A 38 72.79 11.75 -18.03
C SER A 38 71.62 11.62 -18.99
N ARG A 39 71.59 10.56 -19.84
CA ARG A 39 70.41 10.26 -20.67
C ARG A 39 69.21 9.86 -19.85
N GLY A 40 69.39 9.04 -18.82
CA GLY A 40 68.32 8.66 -17.89
C GLY A 40 67.71 9.88 -17.19
N MET A 41 68.54 10.83 -16.75
CA MET A 41 68.10 12.07 -16.12
C MET A 41 67.40 13.01 -17.10
N GLY A 42 67.88 13.14 -18.34
CA GLY A 42 67.22 13.93 -19.38
C GLY A 42 65.86 13.37 -19.78
N VAL A 43 65.77 12.05 -19.99
CA VAL A 43 64.50 11.36 -20.28
C VAL A 43 63.56 11.45 -19.08
N GLY A 44 64.06 11.25 -17.86
CA GLY A 44 63.29 11.39 -16.63
C GLY A 44 62.73 12.80 -16.45
N LEU A 45 63.51 13.83 -16.73
CA LEU A 45 63.06 15.23 -16.70
C LEU A 45 61.98 15.47 -17.76
N ALA A 46 62.17 14.99 -18.98
CA ALA A 46 61.19 15.15 -20.05
C ALA A 46 59.84 14.48 -19.71
N ILE A 47 59.89 13.25 -19.16
CA ILE A 47 58.70 12.54 -18.67
C ILE A 47 58.07 13.30 -17.50
N GLY A 48 58.87 13.79 -16.54
CA GLY A 48 58.38 14.56 -15.39
C GLY A 48 57.67 15.85 -15.83
N VAL A 49 58.23 16.57 -16.80
CA VAL A 49 57.59 17.75 -17.39
C VAL A 49 56.29 17.35 -18.09
N LEU A 50 56.27 16.28 -18.89
CA LEU A 50 55.05 15.81 -19.56
C LEU A 50 53.95 15.42 -18.56
N VAL A 51 54.29 14.73 -17.46
CA VAL A 51 53.35 14.39 -16.39
C VAL A 51 52.83 15.65 -15.71
N ALA A 52 53.70 16.59 -15.37
CA ALA A 52 53.28 17.86 -14.77
C ALA A 52 52.35 18.65 -15.71
N LEU A 53 52.64 18.67 -17.00
CA LEU A 53 51.81 19.30 -18.03
C LEU A 53 50.45 18.61 -18.14
N ALA A 54 50.42 17.27 -18.16
CA ALA A 54 49.20 16.48 -18.19
C ALA A 54 48.33 16.75 -16.95
N VAL A 55 48.93 16.77 -15.74
CA VAL A 55 48.22 17.08 -14.49
C VAL A 55 47.69 18.53 -14.49
N THR A 56 48.46 19.48 -15.02
CA THR A 56 48.06 20.89 -15.10
C THR A 56 46.89 21.07 -16.07
N VAL A 57 46.94 20.44 -17.24
CA VAL A 57 45.84 20.45 -18.22
C VAL A 57 44.61 19.77 -17.65
N TYR A 58 44.76 18.62 -16.99
CA TYR A 58 43.67 17.93 -16.33
C TYR A 58 43.00 18.78 -15.24
N GLY A 59 43.79 19.50 -14.43
CA GLY A 59 43.29 20.44 -13.42
C GLY A 59 42.52 21.63 -14.01
N PHE A 60 42.88 22.09 -15.21
CA PHE A 60 42.16 23.16 -15.91
C PHE A 60 40.86 22.67 -16.56
N VAL A 61 40.82 21.44 -17.05
CA VAL A 61 39.61 20.83 -17.66
C VAL A 61 38.61 20.37 -16.58
N VAL A 62 39.10 19.97 -15.41
CA VAL A 62 38.27 19.60 -14.24
C VAL A 62 38.56 20.56 -13.08
N PRO A 63 38.18 21.85 -13.20
CA PRO A 63 38.41 22.81 -12.12
C PRO A 63 37.63 22.38 -10.88
N GLY A 64 38.32 22.12 -9.78
CA GLY A 64 37.73 21.68 -8.51
C GLY A 64 36.83 22.72 -7.80
N GLY A 65 36.59 23.87 -8.43
CA GLY A 65 35.71 24.95 -7.94
C GLY A 65 34.33 24.86 -8.60
N SER A 66 33.38 24.22 -7.93
CA SER A 66 32.11 23.82 -8.53
C SER A 66 31.02 24.89 -8.39
N ASP A 67 30.82 25.71 -9.41
CA ASP A 67 29.55 26.47 -9.54
C ASP A 67 28.34 25.56 -9.74
N GLY A 68 28.57 24.25 -9.83
CA GLY A 68 27.56 23.21 -9.94
C GLY A 68 26.46 23.28 -8.86
N TRP A 69 26.76 23.78 -7.65
CA TRP A 69 25.76 23.94 -6.58
C TRP A 69 24.91 25.20 -6.73
N LYS A 70 25.39 26.26 -7.39
CA LYS A 70 24.72 27.58 -7.43
C LYS A 70 23.40 27.60 -8.20
N LYS A 71 23.13 26.56 -9.01
CA LYS A 71 21.86 26.46 -9.73
C LYS A 71 20.74 26.21 -8.74
N GLU A 72 19.78 27.12 -8.71
CA GLU A 72 18.58 27.03 -7.87
C GLU A 72 17.87 25.68 -8.02
N GLY A 73 17.53 25.04 -6.90
CA GLY A 73 16.92 23.72 -6.88
C GLY A 73 17.90 22.54 -7.02
N THR A 74 19.22 22.79 -7.00
CA THR A 74 20.20 21.69 -7.00
C THR A 74 20.29 21.04 -5.61
N LEU A 75 20.03 19.74 -5.54
CA LEU A 75 20.32 18.90 -4.38
C LEU A 75 21.76 18.42 -4.45
N VAL A 76 22.61 18.98 -3.59
CA VAL A 76 24.00 18.61 -3.45
C VAL A 76 24.16 17.49 -2.45
N LEU A 77 24.77 16.39 -2.89
CA LEU A 77 25.27 15.31 -2.03
C LEU A 77 26.77 15.49 -1.81
N ASP A 78 27.16 15.73 -0.57
CA ASP A 78 28.57 15.81 -0.19
C ASP A 78 29.20 14.42 -0.22
N LYS A 79 30.22 14.23 -1.06
CA LYS A 79 30.90 12.93 -1.27
C LYS A 79 31.57 12.40 -0.02
N GLN A 80 32.09 13.27 0.84
CA GLN A 80 32.87 12.84 2.00
C GLN A 80 31.98 12.58 3.21
N SER A 81 30.99 13.44 3.46
CA SER A 81 30.14 13.33 4.65
C SER A 81 28.81 12.60 4.39
N GLY A 82 28.40 12.46 3.13
CA GLY A 82 27.05 12.00 2.77
C GLY A 82 25.94 13.01 3.08
N ALA A 83 26.28 14.20 3.61
CA ALA A 83 25.30 15.23 3.93
C ALA A 83 24.62 15.77 2.66
N ARG A 84 23.35 16.14 2.81
CA ARG A 84 22.48 16.59 1.72
C ARG A 84 22.10 18.05 1.92
N TYR A 85 22.35 18.86 0.89
CA TYR A 85 22.05 20.28 0.90
C TYR A 85 21.25 20.67 -0.33
N LEU A 86 20.21 21.48 -0.18
CA LEU A 86 19.48 22.06 -1.29
C LEU A 86 19.94 23.51 -1.51
N SER A 87 20.25 23.85 -2.77
CA SER A 87 20.52 25.24 -3.14
C SER A 87 19.21 26.00 -3.31
N LEU A 88 18.99 26.97 -2.45
CA LEU A 88 17.88 27.91 -2.51
C LEU A 88 18.36 29.31 -2.14
N ASP A 89 17.85 30.33 -2.84
CA ASP A 89 18.16 31.74 -2.58
C ASP A 89 19.67 32.03 -2.48
N GLY A 90 20.47 31.33 -3.30
CA GLY A 90 21.93 31.46 -3.32
C GLY A 90 22.67 30.86 -2.10
N ARG A 91 21.99 30.10 -1.24
CA ARG A 91 22.55 29.42 -0.06
C ARG A 91 22.34 27.91 -0.11
N LEU A 92 23.18 27.17 0.59
CA LEU A 92 23.02 25.73 0.81
C LEU A 92 22.31 25.46 2.13
N HIS A 93 21.10 24.91 2.04
CA HIS A 93 20.28 24.52 3.18
C HIS A 93 20.39 23.01 3.42
N PRO A 94 20.78 22.54 4.62
CA PRO A 94 20.67 21.11 4.95
C PRO A 94 19.23 20.63 4.77
N VAL A 95 19.00 19.46 4.17
CA VAL A 95 17.64 18.94 3.97
C VAL A 95 17.43 17.59 4.63
N LEU A 96 16.31 17.44 5.34
CA LEU A 96 16.01 16.22 6.11
C LEU A 96 15.64 15.00 5.26
N ASN A 97 14.99 15.21 4.11
CA ASN A 97 14.54 14.12 3.24
C ASN A 97 14.35 14.56 1.79
N GLN A 98 14.40 13.61 0.87
CA GLN A 98 14.17 13.84 -0.56
C GLN A 98 12.79 14.43 -0.84
N SER A 99 11.76 14.05 -0.09
CA SER A 99 10.41 14.63 -0.23
C SER A 99 10.39 16.13 -0.05
N SER A 100 11.07 16.64 0.98
CA SER A 100 11.18 18.07 1.25
C SER A 100 11.98 18.78 0.16
N ALA A 101 13.09 18.17 -0.30
CA ALA A 101 13.85 18.72 -1.42
C ALA A 101 13.00 18.81 -2.69
N ARG A 102 12.22 17.77 -2.99
CA ARG A 102 11.34 17.70 -4.15
C ARG A 102 10.18 18.69 -4.04
N LEU A 103 9.55 18.85 -2.87
CA LEU A 103 8.50 19.86 -2.64
C LEU A 103 9.01 21.29 -2.89
N LEU A 104 10.23 21.60 -2.44
CA LEU A 104 10.81 22.94 -2.58
C LEU A 104 11.29 23.24 -4.00
N ALA A 105 12.00 22.30 -4.62
CA ALA A 105 12.64 22.48 -5.92
C ALA A 105 11.74 22.12 -7.11
N GLY A 106 10.82 21.18 -6.95
CA GLY A 106 9.92 20.69 -8.00
C GLY A 106 10.65 20.06 -9.17
N ASP A 107 10.22 20.45 -10.37
CA ASP A 107 10.83 20.03 -11.64
C ASP A 107 12.25 20.59 -11.84
N ARG A 108 12.65 21.59 -11.06
CA ARG A 108 14.03 22.11 -11.08
C ARG A 108 15.00 21.22 -10.31
N LEU A 109 14.50 20.24 -9.54
CA LEU A 109 15.33 19.37 -8.73
C LEU A 109 16.36 18.64 -9.60
N SER A 110 17.64 18.89 -9.35
CA SER A 110 18.75 18.15 -9.97
C SER A 110 19.75 17.72 -8.91
N VAL A 111 20.21 16.47 -8.98
CA VAL A 111 21.13 15.93 -7.98
C VAL A 111 22.56 16.05 -8.48
N LYS A 112 23.45 16.60 -7.66
CA LYS A 112 24.89 16.64 -7.94
C LYS A 112 25.69 16.16 -6.75
N SER A 113 26.62 15.26 -7.02
CA SER A 113 27.58 14.82 -6.01
C SER A 113 28.85 15.67 -6.11
N LEU A 114 29.13 16.46 -5.06
CA LEU A 114 30.25 17.41 -4.99
C LEU A 114 31.14 17.09 -3.80
N SER A 115 32.41 17.49 -3.84
CA SER A 115 33.31 17.33 -2.68
C SER A 115 32.99 18.37 -1.60
N SER A 116 33.34 18.09 -0.34
CA SER A 116 33.19 19.08 0.74
C SER A 116 33.96 20.37 0.44
N ALA A 117 35.16 20.27 -0.14
CA ALA A 117 35.98 21.41 -0.53
C ALA A 117 35.26 22.31 -1.57
N SER A 118 34.58 21.68 -2.52
CA SER A 118 33.81 22.34 -3.58
C SER A 118 32.60 23.15 -3.06
N ILE A 119 32.10 22.85 -1.85
CA ILE A 119 30.99 23.56 -1.20
C ILE A 119 31.38 24.26 0.11
N ALA A 120 32.67 24.29 0.46
CA ALA A 120 33.14 24.82 1.74
C ALA A 120 32.86 26.32 1.87
N ALA A 121 33.05 27.08 0.78
CA ALA A 121 32.81 28.53 0.73
C ALA A 121 31.34 28.91 0.44
N ALA A 122 30.44 27.94 0.25
CA ALA A 122 29.04 28.22 -0.04
C ALA A 122 28.33 28.74 1.23
N PRO A 123 27.60 29.87 1.17
CA PRO A 123 26.82 30.36 2.30
C PRO A 123 25.81 29.30 2.77
N ARG A 124 25.68 29.13 4.09
CA ARG A 124 24.78 28.14 4.68
C ARG A 124 23.49 28.80 5.17
N GLY A 125 22.37 28.14 4.89
CA GLY A 125 21.06 28.49 5.43
C GLY A 125 20.64 27.55 6.56
N PRO A 126 19.52 27.85 7.25
CA PRO A 126 18.91 26.91 8.20
C PRO A 126 18.53 25.60 7.53
N ALA A 127 18.49 24.52 8.32
CA ALA A 127 17.98 23.24 7.85
C ALA A 127 16.50 23.36 7.46
N LEU A 128 16.10 22.62 6.43
CA LEU A 128 14.74 22.57 5.89
C LEU A 128 14.26 21.12 5.84
N GLY A 129 13.00 20.87 6.14
CA GLY A 129 12.45 19.54 5.94
C GLY A 129 11.04 19.33 6.48
N ILE A 130 10.57 18.11 6.42
CA ILE A 130 9.36 17.69 7.12
C ILE A 130 9.76 16.44 7.90
N VAL A 131 9.81 16.53 9.22
CA VAL A 131 10.18 15.40 10.08
C VAL A 131 9.19 14.25 9.86
N GLY A 132 9.70 13.07 9.53
CA GLY A 132 8.89 11.88 9.25
C GLY A 132 8.39 11.73 7.81
N ALA A 133 8.60 12.73 6.95
CA ALA A 133 8.30 12.59 5.53
C ALA A 133 9.24 11.55 4.87
N PRO A 134 8.78 10.85 3.83
CA PRO A 134 9.52 9.72 3.28
C PRO A 134 10.79 10.22 2.59
N ASP A 135 11.90 9.52 2.79
CA ASP A 135 13.16 9.85 2.14
C ASP A 135 13.26 9.23 0.73
N ALA A 136 12.66 8.06 0.52
CA ALA A 136 12.53 7.47 -0.79
C ALA A 136 11.13 7.75 -1.36
N LEU A 137 11.07 8.50 -2.46
CA LEU A 137 9.85 8.71 -3.22
C LEU A 137 9.78 7.69 -4.38
N PRO A 138 8.66 6.98 -4.57
CA PRO A 138 8.49 6.13 -5.74
C PRO A 138 8.54 6.98 -7.01
N ALA A 139 9.17 6.47 -8.07
CA ALA A 139 9.05 7.13 -9.38
C ALA A 139 7.57 7.14 -9.83
N ALA A 140 7.14 8.15 -10.59
CA ALA A 140 5.76 8.23 -11.06
C ALA A 140 5.32 6.98 -11.86
N SER A 141 6.24 6.35 -12.60
CA SER A 141 6.02 5.08 -13.32
C SER A 141 5.94 3.84 -12.42
N ARG A 142 6.30 3.97 -11.14
CA ARG A 142 6.29 2.93 -10.10
C ARG A 142 5.12 3.09 -9.12
N LEU A 143 4.22 4.02 -9.39
CA LEU A 143 2.93 4.11 -8.70
C LEU A 143 2.04 2.97 -9.21
N SER A 144 1.78 1.98 -8.36
CA SER A 144 0.87 0.89 -8.69
C SER A 144 -0.57 1.41 -8.78
N ARG A 145 -1.27 0.90 -9.80
CA ARG A 145 -2.72 1.05 -9.95
C ARG A 145 -3.45 -0.28 -9.76
N ASP A 146 -2.73 -1.30 -9.32
CA ASP A 146 -3.24 -2.66 -9.17
C ASP A 146 -4.18 -2.74 -7.95
N ALA A 147 -4.91 -3.85 -7.88
CA ALA A 147 -5.77 -4.14 -6.74
C ALA A 147 -4.98 -4.19 -5.43
N TRP A 148 -5.64 -3.82 -4.35
CA TRP A 148 -5.14 -3.96 -2.98
C TRP A 148 -5.77 -5.17 -2.31
N SER A 149 -5.10 -5.78 -1.35
CA SER A 149 -5.63 -6.91 -0.59
C SER A 149 -5.53 -6.67 0.92
N ALA A 150 -6.62 -6.86 1.65
CA ALA A 150 -6.59 -6.99 3.10
C ALA A 150 -6.76 -8.48 3.45
N CYS A 151 -5.77 -9.07 4.09
CA CYS A 151 -5.69 -10.51 4.32
C CYS A 151 -5.64 -10.82 5.81
N ALA A 152 -6.51 -11.73 6.26
CA ALA A 152 -6.48 -12.31 7.60
C ALA A 152 -5.79 -13.69 7.56
N THR A 153 -4.76 -13.84 8.37
CA THR A 153 -4.07 -15.12 8.61
C THR A 153 -4.18 -15.50 10.09
N ARG A 154 -4.21 -16.78 10.42
CA ARG A 154 -4.08 -17.20 11.83
C ARG A 154 -2.71 -16.79 12.37
N ALA A 155 -2.67 -16.25 13.59
CA ALA A 155 -1.43 -15.91 14.27
C ALA A 155 -0.63 -17.17 14.63
N GLU A 156 -1.34 -18.22 15.04
CA GLU A 156 -0.79 -19.54 15.36
C GLU A 156 -1.68 -20.64 14.76
N PRO A 157 -1.12 -21.80 14.36
CA PRO A 157 -1.92 -22.93 13.89
C PRO A 157 -2.94 -23.37 14.94
N GLY A 158 -4.22 -23.39 14.57
CA GLY A 158 -5.32 -23.80 15.47
C GLY A 158 -5.74 -22.77 16.52
N GLY A 159 -5.08 -21.61 16.61
CA GLY A 159 -5.47 -20.53 17.52
C GLY A 159 -6.62 -19.67 17.00
N ASP A 160 -7.31 -18.97 17.91
CA ASP A 160 -8.34 -17.96 17.60
C ASP A 160 -7.75 -16.57 17.28
N GLY A 161 -6.44 -16.38 17.48
CA GLY A 161 -5.74 -15.15 17.13
C GLY A 161 -5.54 -15.03 15.61
N ALA A 162 -5.74 -13.82 15.08
CA ALA A 162 -5.54 -13.53 13.66
C ALA A 162 -4.71 -12.26 13.47
N LEU A 163 -3.92 -12.23 12.40
CA LEU A 163 -3.13 -11.10 11.95
C LEU A 163 -3.73 -10.52 10.68
N LEU A 164 -3.67 -9.20 10.55
CA LEU A 164 -4.05 -8.44 9.36
C LEU A 164 -2.81 -8.05 8.56
N THR A 165 -2.75 -8.47 7.30
CA THR A 165 -1.78 -7.97 6.31
C THR A 165 -2.46 -7.11 5.27
N LEU A 166 -1.94 -5.90 5.04
CA LEU A 166 -2.34 -5.05 3.92
C LEU A 166 -1.35 -5.15 2.76
N GLY A 167 -1.78 -5.68 1.62
CA GLY A 167 -1.07 -5.66 0.35
C GLY A 167 -1.45 -4.42 -0.46
N VAL A 168 -0.49 -3.54 -0.72
CA VAL A 168 -0.68 -2.31 -1.50
C VAL A 168 -0.20 -2.53 -2.93
N GLY A 169 -1.12 -2.44 -3.89
CA GLY A 169 -0.83 -2.75 -5.29
C GLY A 169 -0.43 -4.23 -5.51
N LEU A 170 -0.86 -5.10 -4.59
CA LEU A 170 -0.64 -6.54 -4.61
C LEU A 170 -1.99 -7.23 -4.56
N SER A 171 -2.39 -7.84 -5.67
CA SER A 171 -3.56 -8.72 -5.66
C SER A 171 -3.17 -10.04 -4.98
N ALA A 172 -4.03 -10.51 -4.08
CA ALA A 172 -3.96 -11.88 -3.59
C ALA A 172 -4.59 -12.82 -4.63
N GLY A 173 -3.91 -13.90 -4.99
CA GLY A 173 -4.45 -14.96 -5.86
C GLY A 173 -4.73 -16.22 -5.05
N GLY A 174 -5.83 -16.92 -5.32
CA GLY A 174 -6.24 -18.10 -4.55
C GLY A 174 -7.59 -18.63 -5.01
N ARG A 175 -8.18 -19.53 -4.22
CA ARG A 175 -9.52 -20.06 -4.53
C ARG A 175 -10.56 -18.94 -4.40
N PRO A 176 -11.33 -18.60 -5.45
CA PRO A 176 -12.28 -17.51 -5.38
C PRO A 176 -13.57 -17.93 -4.67
N VAL A 177 -14.12 -17.02 -3.85
CA VAL A 177 -15.46 -17.16 -3.27
C VAL A 177 -16.48 -16.66 -4.30
N THR A 178 -17.08 -17.59 -5.05
CA THR A 178 -18.02 -17.31 -6.14
C THR A 178 -19.46 -17.13 -5.66
N ALA A 179 -20.39 -16.81 -6.56
CA ALA A 179 -21.74 -16.39 -6.21
C ALA A 179 -22.57 -17.38 -5.38
N GLY A 180 -22.40 -18.68 -5.58
CA GLY A 180 -23.09 -19.71 -4.78
C GLY A 180 -22.35 -20.12 -3.50
N ARG A 181 -21.22 -19.46 -3.20
CA ARG A 181 -20.32 -19.81 -2.11
C ARG A 181 -20.13 -18.62 -1.17
N ALA A 182 -19.81 -18.92 0.07
CA ALA A 182 -19.49 -17.92 1.06
C ALA A 182 -18.42 -18.42 2.03
N VAL A 183 -17.86 -17.53 2.83
CA VAL A 183 -16.93 -17.89 3.92
C VAL A 183 -17.51 -17.35 5.22
N LEU A 184 -17.56 -18.18 6.26
CA LEU A 184 -17.91 -17.71 7.60
C LEU A 184 -16.65 -17.24 8.31
N VAL A 185 -16.71 -16.03 8.85
CA VAL A 185 -15.64 -15.45 9.66
C VAL A 185 -16.19 -14.98 11.00
N ARG A 186 -15.31 -14.91 12.00
CA ARG A 186 -15.65 -14.44 13.35
C ARG A 186 -14.70 -13.31 13.72
N GLY A 187 -15.23 -12.19 14.17
CA GLY A 187 -14.40 -11.03 14.51
C GLY A 187 -15.16 -9.88 15.13
N GLY A 188 -14.44 -8.78 15.34
CA GLY A 188 -14.94 -7.61 16.05
C GLY A 188 -14.99 -7.81 17.58
N THR A 189 -15.29 -6.73 18.30
CA THR A 189 -15.27 -6.70 19.78
C THR A 189 -16.24 -7.66 20.46
N ARG A 190 -17.31 -8.07 19.76
CA ARG A 190 -18.32 -9.00 20.25
C ARG A 190 -18.10 -10.45 19.77
N HIS A 191 -17.07 -10.69 18.97
CA HIS A 191 -16.85 -11.98 18.30
C HIS A 191 -18.07 -12.48 17.52
N ASP A 192 -18.79 -11.56 16.87
CA ASP A 192 -19.93 -11.89 16.02
C ASP A 192 -19.46 -12.71 14.80
N THR A 193 -20.34 -13.57 14.30
CA THR A 193 -20.13 -14.32 13.06
C THR A 193 -20.65 -13.52 11.87
N TYR A 194 -19.86 -13.48 10.80
CA TYR A 194 -20.19 -12.79 9.55
C TYR A 194 -20.10 -13.76 8.37
N LEU A 195 -21.03 -13.63 7.44
CA LEU A 195 -20.96 -14.26 6.13
C LEU A 195 -20.27 -13.32 5.15
N LEU A 196 -19.19 -13.77 4.53
CA LEU A 196 -18.54 -13.09 3.43
C LEU A 196 -19.10 -13.61 2.10
N TRP A 197 -19.82 -12.75 1.38
CA TRP A 197 -20.52 -13.10 0.15
C TRP A 197 -20.53 -11.91 -0.80
N HIS A 198 -20.15 -12.14 -2.07
CA HIS A 198 -20.07 -11.09 -3.10
C HIS A 198 -19.27 -9.84 -2.70
N GLY A 199 -18.19 -10.02 -1.93
CA GLY A 199 -17.37 -8.90 -1.47
C GLY A 199 -18.02 -8.02 -0.40
N THR A 200 -19.14 -8.45 0.17
CA THR A 200 -19.78 -7.79 1.33
C THR A 200 -19.65 -8.66 2.57
N ARG A 201 -19.80 -8.04 3.74
CA ARG A 201 -19.96 -8.75 5.01
C ARG A 201 -21.38 -8.58 5.53
N SER A 202 -22.05 -9.68 5.82
CA SER A 202 -23.35 -9.68 6.47
C SER A 202 -23.25 -10.34 7.83
N ARG A 203 -23.68 -9.68 8.88
CA ARG A 203 -23.69 -10.27 10.23
C ARG A 203 -24.70 -11.41 10.26
N VAL A 204 -24.33 -12.58 10.76
CA VAL A 204 -25.27 -13.67 11.03
C VAL A 204 -25.91 -13.37 12.38
N ASP A 205 -27.18 -13.00 12.40
CA ASP A 205 -27.82 -12.59 13.64
C ASP A 205 -28.10 -13.81 14.54
N PRO A 206 -27.44 -13.98 15.69
CA PRO A 206 -27.70 -15.11 16.56
C PRO A 206 -29.10 -15.05 17.18
N ALA A 207 -29.74 -13.87 17.19
CA ALA A 207 -31.11 -13.75 17.65
C ALA A 207 -32.05 -14.56 16.73
N ASN A 208 -33.06 -15.18 17.34
CA ASN A 208 -34.12 -15.89 16.61
C ASN A 208 -33.62 -17.06 15.72
N GLY A 209 -32.45 -17.63 16.02
CA GLY A 209 -32.03 -18.93 15.49
C GLY A 209 -31.41 -18.93 14.09
N ALA A 210 -31.03 -17.77 13.53
CA ALA A 210 -30.46 -17.71 12.17
C ALA A 210 -29.26 -18.65 11.93
N PRO A 211 -28.28 -18.81 12.85
CA PRO A 211 -27.16 -19.72 12.63
C PRO A 211 -27.62 -21.17 12.41
N ALA A 212 -28.54 -21.68 13.24
CA ALA A 212 -29.06 -23.03 13.09
C ALA A 212 -29.95 -23.15 11.84
N ALA A 213 -30.79 -22.15 11.59
CA ALA A 213 -31.71 -22.10 10.45
C ALA A 213 -30.99 -22.17 9.09
N LEU A 214 -29.82 -21.53 8.99
CA LEU A 214 -28.99 -21.50 7.79
C LEU A 214 -27.99 -22.67 7.70
N GLY A 215 -27.93 -23.54 8.71
CA GLY A 215 -26.95 -24.63 8.80
C GLY A 215 -25.53 -24.17 9.13
N TYR A 216 -25.38 -22.97 9.71
CA TYR A 216 -24.10 -22.37 10.08
C TYR A 216 -23.72 -22.58 11.56
N GLY A 217 -24.65 -23.07 12.38
CA GLY A 217 -24.48 -23.19 13.84
C GLY A 217 -23.24 -23.97 14.27
N ASP A 218 -22.95 -25.10 13.62
CA ASP A 218 -21.80 -25.96 13.91
C ASP A 218 -20.64 -25.77 12.91
N THR A 219 -20.76 -24.81 11.98
CA THR A 219 -19.72 -24.57 10.96
C THR A 219 -18.62 -23.69 11.55
N PRO A 220 -17.34 -24.13 11.56
CA PRO A 220 -16.24 -23.32 12.08
C PRO A 220 -16.09 -22.01 11.30
N ALA A 221 -16.24 -20.88 12.00
CA ALA A 221 -15.96 -19.56 11.44
C ALA A 221 -14.48 -19.20 11.60
N PHE A 222 -13.84 -18.73 10.53
CA PHE A 222 -12.42 -18.35 10.53
C PHE A 222 -12.19 -17.05 11.32
N PRO A 223 -11.22 -16.99 12.25
CA PRO A 223 -10.98 -15.78 13.04
C PRO A 223 -10.39 -14.67 12.17
N VAL A 224 -10.92 -13.44 12.30
CA VAL A 224 -10.44 -12.27 11.57
C VAL A 224 -10.35 -11.03 12.47
N PRO A 225 -9.36 -10.14 12.25
CA PRO A 225 -9.29 -8.87 12.96
C PRO A 225 -10.41 -7.91 12.55
N GLU A 226 -10.76 -6.95 13.41
CA GLU A 226 -11.78 -5.94 13.09
C GLU A 226 -11.40 -5.10 11.86
N GLY A 227 -10.12 -4.78 11.70
CA GLY A 227 -9.61 -4.09 10.51
C GLY A 227 -9.97 -4.84 9.22
N PHE A 228 -9.84 -6.17 9.20
CA PHE A 228 -10.23 -6.99 8.04
C PHE A 228 -11.72 -6.83 7.71
N LEU A 229 -12.61 -6.90 8.71
CA LEU A 229 -14.05 -6.70 8.49
C LEU A 229 -14.35 -5.32 7.89
N ASN A 230 -13.61 -4.29 8.31
CA ASN A 230 -13.78 -2.94 7.78
C ASN A 230 -13.24 -2.76 6.34
N ALA A 231 -12.50 -3.73 5.79
CA ALA A 231 -12.12 -3.74 4.37
C ALA A 231 -13.30 -4.10 3.46
N LEU A 232 -14.32 -4.80 3.97
CA LEU A 232 -15.50 -5.17 3.20
C LEU A 232 -16.66 -4.20 3.47
N PRO A 233 -17.37 -3.74 2.44
CA PRO A 233 -18.63 -3.04 2.60
C PRO A 233 -19.63 -3.84 3.47
N PRO A 234 -20.34 -3.18 4.39
CA PRO A 234 -21.40 -3.84 5.15
C PRO A 234 -22.59 -4.16 4.23
N GLY A 235 -23.05 -5.40 4.28
CA GLY A 235 -24.33 -5.84 3.74
C GLY A 235 -25.40 -5.90 4.83
N PRO A 236 -26.67 -6.17 4.47
CA PRO A 236 -27.74 -6.37 5.44
C PRO A 236 -27.43 -7.58 6.34
N ASP A 237 -27.89 -7.52 7.59
CA ASP A 237 -27.78 -8.64 8.52
C ASP A 237 -28.61 -9.83 8.02
N LEU A 238 -28.07 -11.05 8.18
CA LEU A 238 -28.79 -12.29 7.99
C LEU A 238 -29.62 -12.56 9.24
N ALA A 239 -30.71 -11.80 9.36
CA ALA A 239 -31.67 -11.87 10.44
C ALA A 239 -33.02 -12.38 9.94
N THR A 240 -33.75 -13.09 10.80
CA THR A 240 -35.08 -13.55 10.43
C THR A 240 -36.02 -12.37 10.18
N PRO A 241 -36.70 -12.31 9.01
CA PRO A 241 -37.65 -11.25 8.73
C PRO A 241 -38.74 -11.13 9.80
N GLU A 242 -39.07 -9.89 10.17
CA GLU A 242 -40.19 -9.63 11.05
C GLU A 242 -41.53 -9.87 10.35
N VAL A 243 -42.48 -10.45 11.07
CA VAL A 243 -43.83 -10.76 10.56
C VAL A 243 -44.84 -10.04 11.41
N ALA A 244 -45.40 -8.95 10.88
CA ALA A 244 -46.40 -8.16 11.58
C ALA A 244 -47.66 -9.01 11.87
N GLY A 245 -48.16 -8.98 13.10
CA GLY A 245 -49.34 -9.74 13.51
C GLY A 245 -49.13 -11.27 13.58
N ARG A 246 -47.89 -11.74 13.70
CA ARG A 246 -47.58 -13.19 13.81
C ARG A 246 -48.46 -13.89 14.86
N GLY A 247 -49.08 -15.00 14.47
CA GLY A 247 -50.00 -15.78 15.30
C GLY A 247 -51.47 -15.34 15.23
N ALA A 248 -51.77 -14.17 14.64
CA ALA A 248 -53.14 -13.73 14.38
C ALA A 248 -53.88 -14.71 13.45
N GLN A 249 -55.21 -14.71 13.54
CA GLN A 249 -56.06 -15.56 12.70
C GLN A 249 -55.91 -15.13 11.22
N GLY A 250 -55.69 -16.10 10.36
CA GLY A 250 -55.66 -15.93 8.90
C GLY A 250 -56.93 -16.49 8.23
N PRO A 251 -57.03 -16.37 6.90
CA PRO A 251 -58.11 -16.99 6.12
C PRO A 251 -58.07 -18.52 6.21
N SER A 252 -59.15 -19.19 5.79
CA SER A 252 -59.12 -20.65 5.59
C SER A 252 -58.38 -20.93 4.29
N LEU A 253 -57.31 -21.73 4.33
CA LEU A 253 -56.51 -22.14 3.18
C LEU A 253 -56.50 -23.66 3.09
N ALA A 254 -56.71 -24.22 1.89
CA ALA A 254 -56.89 -25.66 1.68
C ALA A 254 -57.90 -26.30 2.65
N GLY A 255 -58.97 -25.56 2.98
CA GLY A 255 -60.02 -26.00 3.91
C GLY A 255 -59.62 -26.06 5.39
N ARG A 256 -58.50 -25.46 5.79
CA ARG A 256 -58.00 -25.43 7.17
C ARG A 256 -57.80 -24.01 7.68
N PRO A 257 -58.06 -23.74 8.97
CA PRO A 257 -57.75 -22.45 9.56
C PRO A 257 -56.24 -22.20 9.54
N SER A 258 -55.83 -21.00 9.15
CA SER A 258 -54.43 -20.60 9.10
C SER A 258 -54.12 -19.49 10.11
N ARG A 259 -52.83 -19.21 10.31
CA ARG A 259 -52.34 -18.09 11.11
C ARG A 259 -51.30 -17.28 10.37
N VAL A 260 -51.30 -15.97 10.57
CA VAL A 260 -50.25 -15.08 10.07
C VAL A 260 -48.90 -15.56 10.61
N GLY A 261 -47.91 -15.69 9.73
CA GLY A 261 -46.59 -16.27 10.03
C GLY A 261 -46.44 -17.75 9.66
N GLN A 262 -47.50 -18.43 9.22
CA GLN A 262 -47.40 -19.81 8.72
C GLN A 262 -46.77 -19.87 7.32
N LEU A 263 -46.06 -20.96 7.07
CA LEU A 263 -45.38 -21.25 5.81
C LEU A 263 -46.20 -22.23 4.97
N PHE A 264 -46.29 -21.95 3.67
CA PHE A 264 -47.05 -22.73 2.70
C PHE A 264 -46.19 -23.10 1.49
N GLY A 265 -46.53 -24.20 0.85
CA GLY A 265 -45.94 -24.66 -0.40
C GLY A 265 -47.00 -24.89 -1.47
N ASP A 266 -46.71 -24.46 -2.70
CA ASP A 266 -47.63 -24.60 -3.85
C ASP A 266 -47.47 -25.94 -4.61
N GLY A 267 -46.57 -26.81 -4.15
CA GLY A 267 -46.23 -28.08 -4.80
C GLY A 267 -45.34 -27.95 -6.04
N ALA A 268 -45.08 -26.74 -6.54
CA ALA A 268 -44.14 -26.45 -7.61
C ALA A 268 -42.73 -26.10 -7.08
N GLY A 269 -42.55 -26.11 -5.75
CA GLY A 269 -41.29 -25.81 -5.08
C GLY A 269 -41.16 -24.35 -4.64
N HIS A 270 -42.24 -23.54 -4.74
CA HIS A 270 -42.22 -22.18 -4.21
C HIS A 270 -42.67 -22.16 -2.76
N HIS A 271 -41.92 -21.40 -1.96
CA HIS A 271 -42.20 -21.18 -0.55
C HIS A 271 -42.99 -19.88 -0.37
N LEU A 272 -44.01 -19.91 0.46
CA LEU A 272 -44.93 -18.80 0.70
C LEU A 272 -45.05 -18.52 2.19
N LEU A 273 -45.15 -17.25 2.56
CA LEU A 273 -45.48 -16.77 3.90
C LEU A 273 -46.89 -16.19 3.91
N LEU A 274 -47.73 -16.62 4.85
CA LEU A 274 -48.97 -15.91 5.12
C LEU A 274 -48.70 -14.66 5.97
N ARG A 275 -48.91 -13.49 5.37
CA ARG A 275 -48.91 -12.19 6.05
C ARG A 275 -50.35 -11.73 6.35
N SER A 276 -50.50 -10.62 7.07
CA SER A 276 -51.80 -10.02 7.33
C SER A 276 -52.52 -9.53 6.06
N ASP A 277 -51.77 -9.22 5.00
CA ASP A 277 -52.26 -8.75 3.70
C ASP A 277 -52.33 -9.86 2.62
N GLY A 278 -51.96 -11.10 2.94
CA GLY A 278 -52.07 -12.26 2.05
C GLY A 278 -50.82 -13.14 1.99
N LEU A 279 -50.83 -14.11 1.08
CA LEU A 279 -49.72 -15.00 0.75
C LEU A 279 -48.67 -14.25 -0.07
N ALA A 280 -47.45 -14.20 0.44
CA ALA A 280 -46.30 -13.60 -0.23
C ALA A 280 -45.23 -14.66 -0.52
N PRO A 281 -44.62 -14.66 -1.72
CA PRO A 281 -43.51 -15.55 -2.03
C PRO A 281 -42.30 -15.23 -1.14
N LEU A 282 -41.53 -16.26 -0.81
CA LEU A 282 -40.26 -16.16 -0.10
C LEU A 282 -39.10 -16.59 -1.00
N THR A 283 -37.92 -16.06 -0.73
CA THR A 283 -36.69 -16.68 -1.24
C THR A 283 -36.33 -17.90 -0.38
N PRO A 284 -35.52 -18.85 -0.90
CA PRO A 284 -35.02 -19.96 -0.10
C PRO A 284 -34.29 -19.53 1.19
N LEU A 285 -33.53 -18.42 1.16
CA LEU A 285 -32.92 -17.83 2.36
C LEU A 285 -33.99 -17.41 3.39
N GLN A 286 -34.97 -16.61 2.97
CA GLN A 286 -36.02 -16.12 3.87
C GLN A 286 -36.84 -17.27 4.45
N TYR A 287 -37.15 -18.27 3.62
CA TYR A 287 -37.83 -19.49 4.05
C TYR A 287 -37.04 -20.23 5.13
N ALA A 288 -35.74 -20.48 4.92
CA ALA A 288 -34.89 -21.15 5.90
C ALA A 288 -34.89 -20.40 7.25
N LEU A 289 -34.72 -19.08 7.22
CA LEU A 289 -34.73 -18.22 8.41
C LEU A 289 -36.07 -18.26 9.16
N LEU A 290 -37.19 -18.15 8.45
CA LEU A 290 -38.53 -18.17 9.07
C LEU A 290 -38.89 -19.56 9.62
N LYS A 291 -38.45 -20.63 8.95
CA LYS A 291 -38.64 -22.01 9.39
C LYS A 291 -37.87 -22.32 10.67
N GLY A 292 -36.65 -21.82 10.79
CA GLY A 292 -35.80 -21.99 11.97
C GLY A 292 -36.09 -21.00 13.11
N ASP A 293 -37.02 -20.06 12.95
CA ASP A 293 -37.32 -19.04 13.96
C ASP A 293 -38.19 -19.58 15.10
N PRO A 294 -37.70 -19.60 16.36
CA PRO A 294 -38.46 -20.03 17.52
C PRO A 294 -39.77 -19.26 17.72
N ARG A 295 -39.84 -18.00 17.28
CA ARG A 295 -41.08 -17.20 17.36
C ARG A 295 -42.13 -17.71 16.38
N THR A 296 -41.74 -18.16 15.19
CA THR A 296 -42.65 -18.78 14.21
C THR A 296 -43.26 -20.03 14.82
N GLN A 297 -42.42 -20.90 15.37
CA GLN A 297 -42.84 -22.11 16.04
C GLN A 297 -43.83 -21.81 17.18
N ARG A 298 -43.46 -20.90 18.10
CA ARG A 298 -44.30 -20.60 19.27
C ARG A 298 -45.64 -19.97 18.92
N THR A 299 -45.70 -19.04 17.96
CA THR A 299 -46.88 -18.19 17.74
C THR A 299 -47.74 -18.64 16.56
N ALA A 300 -47.14 -18.91 15.40
CA ALA A 300 -47.87 -19.30 14.19
C ALA A 300 -48.21 -20.81 14.18
N TYR A 301 -47.43 -21.62 14.89
CA TYR A 301 -47.61 -23.08 14.99
C TYR A 301 -47.96 -23.56 16.40
N ALA A 302 -48.23 -22.65 17.35
CA ALA A 302 -48.60 -22.97 18.74
C ALA A 302 -47.63 -23.97 19.43
N GLY A 303 -46.33 -23.85 19.13
CA GLY A 303 -45.27 -24.71 19.65
C GLY A 303 -44.99 -25.98 18.83
N ALA A 304 -45.86 -26.36 17.91
CA ALA A 304 -45.64 -27.50 17.02
C ALA A 304 -44.50 -27.23 16.02
N ALA A 305 -43.87 -28.29 15.51
CA ALA A 305 -42.80 -28.18 14.53
C ALA A 305 -43.28 -27.39 13.29
N VAL A 306 -42.39 -26.54 12.76
CA VAL A 306 -42.69 -25.70 11.59
C VAL A 306 -42.65 -26.58 10.33
N THR A 307 -43.82 -26.92 9.82
CA THR A 307 -44.02 -27.67 8.58
C THR A 307 -44.78 -26.83 7.57
N GLU A 308 -44.49 -27.03 6.29
CA GLU A 308 -45.25 -26.38 5.23
C GLU A 308 -46.62 -27.03 5.09
N ALA A 309 -47.65 -26.19 5.02
CA ALA A 309 -48.96 -26.63 4.61
C ALA A 309 -49.09 -26.49 3.07
N PRO A 310 -49.74 -27.45 2.39
CA PRO A 310 -50.01 -27.31 0.96
C PRO A 310 -51.06 -26.21 0.74
N VAL A 311 -50.92 -25.46 -0.35
CA VAL A 311 -51.90 -24.47 -0.81
C VAL A 311 -52.28 -24.74 -2.26
N GLY A 312 -53.57 -24.58 -2.59
CA GLY A 312 -54.09 -24.81 -3.94
C GLY A 312 -54.07 -23.55 -4.83
N PRO A 313 -54.26 -23.69 -6.14
CA PRO A 313 -54.32 -22.55 -7.07
C PRO A 313 -55.47 -21.58 -6.79
N ASP A 314 -56.62 -22.05 -6.29
CA ASP A 314 -57.76 -21.19 -5.92
C ASP A 314 -57.41 -20.28 -4.72
N ASP A 315 -56.77 -20.85 -3.69
CA ASP A 315 -56.29 -20.10 -2.52
C ASP A 315 -55.26 -19.04 -2.93
N LEU A 316 -54.32 -19.39 -3.82
CA LEU A 316 -53.32 -18.45 -4.35
C LEU A 316 -53.98 -17.32 -5.14
N ALA A 317 -55.00 -17.60 -5.94
CA ALA A 317 -55.71 -16.58 -6.70
C ALA A 317 -56.48 -15.60 -5.79
N ARG A 318 -57.08 -16.09 -4.70
CA ARG A 318 -57.93 -15.30 -3.80
C ARG A 318 -57.17 -14.55 -2.71
N HIS A 319 -56.05 -15.10 -2.24
CA HIS A 319 -55.35 -14.64 -1.05
C HIS A 319 -53.93 -14.15 -1.30
N ARG A 320 -53.55 -13.83 -2.55
CA ARG A 320 -52.23 -13.26 -2.86
C ARG A 320 -52.07 -11.87 -2.24
N ALA A 321 -50.91 -11.64 -1.61
CA ALA A 321 -50.56 -10.31 -1.11
C ALA A 321 -50.38 -9.31 -2.28
N PRO A 322 -50.92 -8.08 -2.20
CA PRO A 322 -50.78 -7.07 -3.25
C PRO A 322 -49.32 -6.75 -3.58
N GLY A 323 -48.99 -6.53 -4.86
CA GLY A 323 -47.65 -6.09 -5.29
C GLY A 323 -46.54 -7.14 -5.25
N THR A 324 -46.84 -8.42 -5.01
CA THR A 324 -45.85 -9.50 -4.90
C THR A 324 -45.66 -10.26 -6.21
N ALA A 325 -44.93 -9.68 -7.18
CA ALA A 325 -44.68 -10.34 -8.46
C ALA A 325 -43.52 -11.37 -8.42
N ALA A 326 -42.55 -11.20 -7.52
CA ALA A 326 -41.46 -12.13 -7.25
C ALA A 326 -40.95 -11.94 -5.81
N SER A 327 -40.48 -13.00 -5.16
CA SER A 327 -39.73 -12.87 -3.92
C SER A 327 -38.36 -12.24 -4.20
N SER A 328 -38.03 -11.19 -3.48
CA SER A 328 -36.67 -10.65 -3.43
C SER A 328 -36.32 -10.47 -1.96
N PRO A 329 -35.11 -10.85 -1.53
CA PRO A 329 -34.71 -10.79 -0.13
C PRO A 329 -34.41 -9.35 0.29
N GLY A 330 -34.51 -8.39 -0.63
CA GLY A 330 -34.03 -7.02 -0.50
C GLY A 330 -32.66 -6.86 -1.16
N PRO A 331 -32.23 -5.62 -1.44
CA PRO A 331 -30.92 -5.38 -2.05
C PRO A 331 -29.79 -5.85 -1.14
N GLY A 332 -28.88 -6.67 -1.66
CA GLY A 332 -27.64 -7.09 -0.99
C GLY A 332 -27.72 -8.37 -0.16
N LEU A 333 -28.86 -9.08 -0.15
CA LEU A 333 -28.99 -10.42 0.42
C LEU A 333 -29.03 -11.49 -0.67
N PRO A 334 -28.54 -12.71 -0.42
CA PRO A 334 -28.63 -13.80 -1.38
C PRO A 334 -30.05 -14.37 -1.46
N ASP A 335 -30.47 -14.80 -2.64
CA ASP A 335 -31.75 -15.49 -2.82
C ASP A 335 -31.72 -16.88 -2.18
N ASP A 336 -30.65 -17.64 -2.46
CA ASP A 336 -30.37 -18.95 -1.88
C ASP A 336 -29.51 -18.86 -0.61
N VAL A 337 -29.55 -19.88 0.24
CA VAL A 337 -28.59 -20.02 1.35
C VAL A 337 -27.20 -20.36 0.76
N PRO A 338 -26.20 -19.46 0.84
CA PRO A 338 -24.90 -19.74 0.24
C PRO A 338 -24.22 -20.92 0.93
N ARG A 339 -23.56 -21.77 0.14
CA ARG A 339 -22.78 -22.88 0.70
C ARG A 339 -21.47 -22.35 1.27
N VAL A 340 -21.24 -22.57 2.55
CA VAL A 340 -19.99 -22.17 3.20
C VAL A 340 -18.85 -23.03 2.67
N MET A 341 -17.77 -22.35 2.28
CA MET A 341 -16.49 -22.97 1.96
C MET A 341 -15.65 -23.07 3.22
N GLU A 342 -15.02 -24.22 3.40
CA GLU A 342 -14.01 -24.39 4.44
C GLU A 342 -12.72 -23.65 4.04
N VAL A 343 -12.15 -22.96 5.02
CA VAL A 343 -10.80 -22.36 4.91
C VAL A 343 -9.81 -23.42 5.37
N GLU A 344 -9.01 -23.92 4.43
CA GLU A 344 -8.11 -25.05 4.65
C GLU A 344 -6.96 -24.67 5.60
N ALA A 345 -6.31 -25.68 6.17
CA ALA A 345 -5.12 -25.45 7.00
C ALA A 345 -4.01 -24.79 6.15
N GLY A 346 -3.46 -23.68 6.63
CA GLY A 346 -2.43 -22.92 5.92
C GLY A 346 -2.97 -21.87 4.94
N GLU A 347 -4.29 -21.77 4.76
CA GLU A 347 -4.90 -20.68 3.98
C GLU A 347 -5.15 -19.41 4.80
N ALA A 348 -5.24 -18.30 4.07
CA ALA A 348 -5.71 -17.01 4.56
C ALA A 348 -7.09 -16.69 3.98
N VAL A 349 -7.76 -15.68 4.55
CA VAL A 349 -8.96 -15.08 3.94
C VAL A 349 -8.61 -13.67 3.51
N CYS A 350 -8.73 -13.35 2.22
CA CYS A 350 -8.37 -12.05 1.68
C CYS A 350 -9.54 -11.34 1.00
N ALA A 351 -9.75 -10.08 1.35
CA ALA A 351 -10.60 -9.14 0.62
C ALA A 351 -9.74 -8.37 -0.39
N VAL A 352 -10.00 -8.56 -1.67
CA VAL A 352 -9.27 -7.91 -2.78
C VAL A 352 -10.13 -6.78 -3.33
N THR A 353 -9.61 -5.56 -3.21
CA THR A 353 -10.25 -4.34 -3.71
C THR A 353 -9.59 -3.91 -5.02
N ALA A 354 -10.31 -4.10 -6.12
CA ALA A 354 -9.93 -3.60 -7.43
C ALA A 354 -10.55 -2.22 -7.68
N THR A 355 -9.89 -1.41 -8.48
CA THR A 355 -10.40 -0.10 -8.90
C THR A 355 -10.79 -0.16 -10.38
N GLY A 356 -12.03 0.24 -10.69
CA GLY A 356 -12.58 0.24 -12.05
C GLY A 356 -13.44 1.47 -12.33
N ALA A 357 -13.96 1.58 -13.55
CA ALA A 357 -14.76 2.72 -14.00
C ALA A 357 -16.06 2.93 -13.18
N GLY A 358 -16.58 1.87 -12.55
CA GLY A 358 -17.75 1.90 -11.68
C GLY A 358 -17.44 2.15 -10.19
N GLY A 359 -16.20 2.47 -9.83
CA GLY A 359 -15.75 2.59 -8.43
C GLY A 359 -15.02 1.34 -7.92
N PRO A 360 -14.64 1.31 -6.63
CA PRO A 360 -13.96 0.17 -6.04
C PRO A 360 -14.90 -1.03 -5.90
N SER A 361 -14.45 -2.20 -6.35
CA SER A 361 -15.16 -3.47 -6.18
C SER A 361 -14.35 -4.41 -5.30
N VAL A 362 -15.01 -5.09 -4.36
CA VAL A 362 -14.38 -6.05 -3.45
C VAL A 362 -14.72 -7.48 -3.88
N SER A 363 -13.75 -8.37 -3.82
CA SER A 363 -13.93 -9.82 -3.99
C SER A 363 -13.22 -10.55 -2.85
N VAL A 364 -13.61 -11.79 -2.57
CA VAL A 364 -12.99 -12.60 -1.52
C VAL A 364 -12.30 -13.81 -2.15
N VAL A 365 -11.07 -14.05 -1.72
CA VAL A 365 -10.23 -15.17 -2.17
C VAL A 365 -9.56 -15.85 -0.99
N LEU A 366 -9.27 -17.14 -1.14
CA LEU A 366 -8.57 -17.97 -0.16
C LEU A 366 -7.18 -18.35 -0.72
N PRO A 367 -6.14 -17.55 -0.48
CA PRO A 367 -4.77 -17.88 -0.87
C PRO A 367 -4.05 -18.69 0.21
N GLN A 368 -2.88 -19.22 -0.13
CA GLN A 368 -1.94 -19.74 0.88
C GLN A 368 -1.42 -18.58 1.75
N ALA A 369 -1.38 -18.76 3.07
CA ALA A 369 -0.97 -17.72 4.02
C ALA A 369 0.46 -17.23 3.77
N SER A 370 1.36 -18.11 3.30
CA SER A 370 2.73 -17.76 2.92
C SER A 370 2.81 -16.82 1.72
N ALA A 371 1.82 -16.83 0.83
CA ALA A 371 1.78 -15.98 -0.36
C ALA A 371 1.34 -14.53 -0.08
N VAL A 372 0.76 -14.28 1.11
CA VAL A 372 0.28 -12.97 1.55
C VAL A 372 1.03 -12.47 2.78
N ALA A 373 2.28 -12.90 2.93
CA ALA A 373 3.17 -12.40 3.96
C ALA A 373 3.50 -10.91 3.74
N GLY A 374 3.73 -10.21 4.85
CA GLY A 374 4.20 -8.82 4.85
C GLY A 374 5.23 -8.59 5.95
N THR A 375 5.71 -7.35 6.04
CA THR A 375 6.62 -6.89 7.10
C THR A 375 5.87 -6.01 8.09
N PRO A 376 6.36 -5.84 9.33
CA PRO A 376 5.79 -4.88 10.25
C PRO A 376 5.67 -3.48 9.61
N PRO A 377 4.62 -2.70 9.94
CA PRO A 377 4.43 -1.35 9.43
C PRO A 377 5.60 -0.44 9.82
N ALA A 378 5.87 0.59 9.02
CA ALA A 378 6.90 1.57 9.36
C ALA A 378 6.61 2.28 10.68
N ALA A 379 7.66 2.42 11.49
CA ALA A 379 7.68 3.20 12.70
C ALA A 379 8.82 4.23 12.63
N GLY A 380 8.59 5.40 13.21
CA GLY A 380 9.59 6.47 13.25
C GLY A 380 9.00 7.82 13.63
N PRO A 381 9.83 8.84 13.81
CA PRO A 381 9.38 10.19 14.14
C PRO A 381 8.35 10.70 13.12
N GLY A 382 7.21 11.21 13.59
CA GLY A 382 6.16 11.75 12.72
C GLY A 382 5.24 10.71 12.07
N LEU A 383 5.48 9.40 12.27
CA LEU A 383 4.55 8.34 11.89
C LEU A 383 3.66 7.96 13.07
N VAL A 384 2.35 7.94 12.83
CA VAL A 384 1.34 7.58 13.83
C VAL A 384 0.61 6.31 13.36
N ALA A 385 0.75 5.24 14.12
CA ALA A 385 -0.08 4.04 14.02
C ALA A 385 -1.18 4.09 15.09
N ASP A 386 -2.35 3.55 14.76
CA ASP A 386 -3.48 3.40 15.67
C ASP A 386 -3.99 1.95 15.67
N ALA A 387 -5.04 1.66 16.46
CA ALA A 387 -5.61 0.31 16.57
C ALA A 387 -6.17 -0.27 15.25
N ARG A 388 -6.31 0.55 14.18
CA ARG A 388 -6.77 0.11 12.86
C ARG A 388 -5.61 -0.23 11.92
N THR A 389 -4.39 0.14 12.30
CA THR A 389 -3.19 -0.15 11.52
C THR A 389 -2.99 -1.66 11.40
N ALA A 390 -2.72 -2.15 10.20
CA ALA A 390 -2.47 -3.56 9.97
C ALA A 390 -1.20 -4.02 10.69
N ASP A 391 -1.21 -5.27 11.16
CA ASP A 391 -0.04 -5.90 11.79
C ASP A 391 1.13 -6.00 10.82
N ARG A 392 0.82 -6.17 9.52
CA ARG A 392 1.80 -6.29 8.45
C ARG A 392 1.38 -5.51 7.21
N VAL A 393 2.37 -5.06 6.46
CA VAL A 393 2.21 -4.38 5.17
C VAL A 393 3.10 -5.07 4.13
N ALA A 394 2.57 -5.25 2.92
CA ALA A 394 3.30 -5.81 1.79
C ALA A 394 3.24 -4.83 0.61
N LEU A 395 4.42 -4.48 0.08
CA LEU A 395 4.60 -3.67 -1.14
C LEU A 395 5.80 -4.20 -1.93
N ARG A 396 5.83 -3.92 -3.23
CA ARG A 396 7.05 -4.12 -4.04
C ARG A 396 8.08 -3.04 -3.68
N ALA A 397 9.36 -3.42 -3.60
CA ALA A 397 10.44 -2.47 -3.38
C ALA A 397 10.47 -1.35 -4.43
N GLY A 398 10.75 -0.13 -3.98
CA GLY A 398 10.76 1.08 -4.81
C GLY A 398 9.42 1.42 -5.47
N SER A 399 8.31 0.84 -4.99
CA SER A 399 6.96 1.12 -5.47
C SER A 399 6.15 1.87 -4.42
N GLY A 400 5.03 2.42 -4.86
CA GLY A 400 4.07 3.07 -3.99
C GLY A 400 2.72 3.19 -4.68
N ALA A 401 1.82 3.96 -4.09
CA ALA A 401 0.53 4.26 -4.70
C ALA A 401 0.16 5.71 -4.40
N LEU A 402 -0.40 6.39 -5.40
CA LEU A 402 -1.13 7.63 -5.16
C LEU A 402 -2.60 7.25 -5.00
N VAL A 403 -3.20 7.59 -3.88
CA VAL A 403 -4.55 7.14 -3.53
C VAL A 403 -5.44 8.33 -3.26
N ARG A 404 -6.63 8.30 -3.86
CA ARG A 404 -7.74 9.18 -3.53
C ARG A 404 -8.66 8.45 -2.57
N ALA A 405 -8.76 8.95 -1.34
CA ALA A 405 -9.66 8.38 -0.35
C ALA A 405 -11.10 8.69 -0.74
N VAL A 406 -11.91 7.65 -0.98
CA VAL A 406 -13.34 7.79 -1.29
C VAL A 406 -14.22 7.27 -0.15
N SER A 407 -15.38 7.90 0.01
CA SER A 407 -16.48 7.41 0.85
C SER A 407 -17.21 6.24 0.19
N SER A 408 -18.15 5.63 0.92
CA SER A 408 -19.08 4.63 0.37
C SER A 408 -19.93 5.15 -0.79
N SER A 409 -20.19 6.46 -0.85
CA SER A 409 -20.84 7.14 -1.99
C SER A 409 -19.90 7.36 -3.19
N GLY A 410 -18.66 6.89 -3.13
CA GLY A 410 -17.66 7.05 -4.20
C GLY A 410 -17.05 8.45 -4.32
N THR A 411 -17.40 9.37 -3.41
CA THR A 411 -16.92 10.76 -3.43
C THR A 411 -15.69 10.93 -2.55
N GLY A 412 -14.70 11.68 -3.02
CA GLY A 412 -13.47 11.87 -2.26
C GLY A 412 -12.51 12.85 -2.89
N ARG A 413 -11.91 13.73 -2.07
CA ARG A 413 -10.95 14.74 -2.55
C ARG A 413 -9.55 14.58 -1.95
N ALA A 414 -9.44 13.99 -0.77
CA ALA A 414 -8.17 13.81 -0.08
C ALA A 414 -7.25 12.85 -0.83
N LEU A 415 -6.01 13.28 -1.06
CA LEU A 415 -4.97 12.49 -1.71
C LEU A 415 -3.94 12.05 -0.68
N TYR A 416 -3.47 10.82 -0.83
CA TYR A 416 -2.44 10.23 -0.01
C TYR A 416 -1.38 9.60 -0.91
N LEU A 417 -0.11 9.87 -0.60
CA LEU A 417 1.00 9.12 -1.16
C LEU A 417 1.34 7.97 -0.22
N VAL A 418 1.36 6.76 -0.74
CA VAL A 418 1.83 5.56 -0.03
C VAL A 418 3.19 5.19 -0.60
N THR A 419 4.17 5.02 0.27
CA THR A 419 5.55 4.72 -0.13
C THR A 419 5.95 3.30 0.24
N GLU A 420 7.13 2.88 -0.20
CA GLU A 420 7.66 1.53 0.06
C GLU A 420 7.85 1.20 1.54
N SER A 421 7.93 2.23 2.40
CA SER A 421 7.92 2.08 3.87
C SER A 421 6.61 1.48 4.40
N GLY A 422 5.54 1.42 3.59
CA GLY A 422 4.24 0.98 4.07
C GLY A 422 3.57 2.00 4.99
N ALA A 423 3.81 3.28 4.76
CA ALA A 423 3.11 4.39 5.41
C ALA A 423 2.38 5.26 4.38
N LYS A 424 1.32 5.95 4.80
CA LYS A 424 0.61 6.92 3.98
C LYS A 424 0.91 8.35 4.43
N TYR A 425 1.01 9.26 3.47
CA TYR A 425 1.30 10.67 3.69
C TYR A 425 0.22 11.51 3.00
N PRO A 426 -0.56 12.32 3.73
CA PRO A 426 -1.51 13.24 3.12
C PRO A 426 -0.79 14.20 2.17
N VAL A 427 -1.32 14.41 0.97
CA VAL A 427 -0.83 15.45 0.05
C VAL A 427 -1.79 16.63 0.17
N ALA A 428 -1.29 17.78 0.63
CA ALA A 428 -2.13 18.89 1.08
C ALA A 428 -2.98 19.48 -0.06
N ASP A 429 -2.39 19.66 -1.23
CA ASP A 429 -3.00 20.34 -2.37
C ASP A 429 -2.41 19.90 -3.72
N ALA A 430 -2.98 20.45 -4.80
CA ALA A 430 -2.54 20.17 -6.16
C ALA A 430 -1.12 20.68 -6.44
N ASP A 431 -0.73 21.80 -5.83
CA ASP A 431 0.62 22.37 -5.97
C ASP A 431 1.66 21.44 -5.36
N SER A 432 1.42 20.92 -4.16
CA SER A 432 2.29 19.94 -3.51
C SER A 432 2.40 18.66 -4.32
N LEU A 433 1.28 18.19 -4.90
CA LEU A 433 1.28 17.04 -5.80
C LEU A 433 2.13 17.28 -7.06
N GLN A 434 2.00 18.46 -7.67
CA GLN A 434 2.77 18.86 -8.84
C GLN A 434 4.26 18.96 -8.52
N GLN A 435 4.64 19.58 -7.40
CA GLN A 435 6.04 19.69 -6.98
C GLN A 435 6.66 18.31 -6.73
N LEU A 436 5.89 17.37 -6.17
CA LEU A 436 6.32 15.99 -6.02
C LEU A 436 6.52 15.26 -7.36
N GLY A 437 5.95 15.78 -8.45
CA GLY A 437 6.08 15.23 -9.81
C GLY A 437 5.07 14.13 -10.13
N TYR A 438 3.92 14.11 -9.45
CA TYR A 438 2.89 13.10 -9.67
C TYR A 438 1.68 13.69 -10.41
N PRO A 439 1.20 13.03 -11.48
CA PRO A 439 -0.02 13.44 -12.15
C PRO A 439 -1.24 13.05 -11.32
N ALA A 440 -2.22 13.94 -11.16
CA ALA A 440 -3.46 13.62 -10.44
C ALA A 440 -4.23 12.40 -11.02
N ALA A 441 -4.06 12.15 -12.33
CA ALA A 441 -4.64 11.02 -13.03
C ALA A 441 -3.99 9.66 -12.68
N SER A 442 -2.88 9.62 -11.94
CA SER A 442 -2.33 8.38 -11.39
C SER A 442 -2.92 7.97 -10.05
N ALA A 443 -3.81 8.80 -9.49
CA ALA A 443 -4.48 8.46 -8.25
C ALA A 443 -5.52 7.34 -8.47
N VAL A 444 -5.43 6.26 -7.70
CA VAL A 444 -6.49 5.24 -7.63
C VAL A 444 -7.49 5.58 -6.53
N ALA A 445 -8.78 5.37 -6.80
CA ALA A 445 -9.85 5.62 -5.82
C ALA A 445 -10.01 4.40 -4.91
N LEU A 446 -9.73 4.54 -3.61
CA LEU A 446 -9.86 3.46 -2.64
C LEU A 446 -10.66 3.89 -1.40
N PRO A 447 -11.41 2.96 -0.78
CA PRO A 447 -12.09 3.23 0.48
C PRO A 447 -11.13 3.73 1.56
N ALA A 448 -11.55 4.75 2.31
CA ALA A 448 -10.76 5.29 3.42
C ALA A 448 -10.40 4.23 4.49
N ALA A 449 -11.21 3.18 4.63
CA ALA A 449 -10.97 2.07 5.54
C ALA A 449 -9.66 1.30 5.25
N LEU A 450 -9.34 1.05 3.98
CA LEU A 450 -8.05 0.44 3.60
C LEU A 450 -6.88 1.36 3.91
N LEU A 451 -7.04 2.67 3.67
CA LEU A 451 -6.01 3.64 4.03
C LEU A 451 -5.80 3.71 5.54
N SER A 452 -6.82 3.54 6.38
CA SER A 452 -6.63 3.52 7.85
C SER A 452 -5.80 2.33 8.36
N MET A 453 -5.54 1.32 7.52
CA MET A 453 -4.66 0.21 7.86
C MET A 453 -3.17 0.54 7.74
N LEU A 454 -2.82 1.74 7.28
CA LEU A 454 -1.43 2.21 7.19
C LEU A 454 -1.15 3.26 8.27
N PRO A 455 0.07 3.27 8.85
CA PRO A 455 0.55 4.39 9.63
C PRO A 455 0.45 5.69 8.84
N THR A 456 0.07 6.77 9.52
CA THR A 456 -0.08 8.09 8.92
C THR A 456 1.14 8.94 9.25
N GLY A 457 1.82 9.41 8.21
CA GLY A 457 2.91 10.38 8.32
C GLY A 457 2.42 11.83 8.25
N PRO A 458 3.36 12.80 8.31
CA PRO A 458 3.05 14.21 8.17
C PRO A 458 2.46 14.54 6.79
N ALA A 459 1.70 15.62 6.70
CA ALA A 459 1.23 16.15 5.43
C ALA A 459 2.41 16.66 4.58
N LEU A 460 2.41 16.29 3.31
CA LEU A 460 3.33 16.80 2.30
C LEU A 460 2.74 18.10 1.75
N ASP A 461 3.20 19.22 2.32
CA ASP A 461 2.70 20.57 2.09
C ASP A 461 3.85 21.52 1.73
N VAL A 462 3.86 22.00 0.48
CA VAL A 462 4.88 22.95 0.03
C VAL A 462 4.72 24.34 0.64
N GLY A 463 3.49 24.78 0.90
CA GLY A 463 3.20 26.10 1.49
C GLY A 463 3.67 26.20 2.93
N ALA A 464 3.39 25.17 3.74
CA ALA A 464 3.88 25.07 5.11
C ALA A 464 5.41 24.99 5.16
N LEU A 465 6.02 24.21 4.24
CA LEU A 465 7.47 24.07 4.17
C LEU A 465 8.17 25.38 3.77
N ARG A 466 7.64 26.14 2.81
CA ARG A 466 8.19 27.44 2.38
C ARG A 466 8.04 28.53 3.43
N SER A 467 6.92 28.56 4.14
CA SER A 467 6.63 29.62 5.13
C SER A 467 7.38 29.46 6.45
N ARG A 468 7.66 28.21 6.87
CA ARG A 468 8.24 27.92 8.20
C ARG A 468 9.61 27.24 8.15
N GLY A 469 10.07 26.82 6.96
CA GLY A 469 11.37 26.14 6.78
C GLY A 469 11.52 24.85 7.60
N LEU A 470 10.43 24.09 7.77
CA LEU A 470 10.21 23.26 8.97
C LEU A 470 11.39 22.37 9.41
N VAL A 471 11.88 22.62 10.62
CA VAL A 471 12.55 21.63 11.47
C VAL A 471 12.17 21.93 12.91
N VAL A 472 11.26 21.13 13.49
CA VAL A 472 11.22 20.92 14.95
C VAL A 472 10.76 19.49 15.24
N ALA A 473 11.53 18.80 16.09
CA ALA A 473 11.07 17.67 16.90
C ALA A 473 11.55 17.89 18.35
N ALA A 474 10.62 18.21 19.26
CA ALA A 474 10.61 17.99 20.73
C ALA A 474 9.43 18.81 21.34
N ALA A 475 8.58 18.29 22.23
CA ALA A 475 8.93 17.77 23.56
C ALA A 475 8.38 16.38 23.94
N GLU A 476 9.19 15.67 24.72
CA GLU A 476 8.84 14.55 25.61
C GLU A 476 8.04 15.01 26.86
N ASN A 477 7.38 14.04 27.50
CA ASN A 477 6.91 13.98 28.89
C ASN A 477 5.58 14.63 29.31
N GLY A 478 4.54 13.79 29.38
CA GLY A 478 3.72 13.62 30.59
C GLY A 478 3.43 12.12 30.74
N GLY A 479 3.84 11.39 31.76
CA GLY A 479 4.00 11.80 33.15
C GLY A 479 2.75 11.48 33.97
N LYS A 480 2.24 10.25 33.90
CA LYS A 480 1.85 9.39 35.03
C LYS A 480 1.54 7.99 34.55
#